data_AF-A0A956FWE9-F1
#
_entry.id   AF-A0A956FWE9-F1
#
_cell.length_a   1.000
_cell.length_b   1.000
_cell.length_c   1.000
_cell.angle_alpha   90.00
_cell.angle_beta   90.00
_cell.angle_gamma   90.00
#
_symmetry.space_group_name_H-M   'P 1'
#
loop_
_entity.id
_entity.type
_entity.pdbx_description
1 polymer ?
#
loop_
_entity_poly.entity_id
_entity_poly.type
_entity_poly.pdbx_seq_one_letter_code
_entity_poly.pdbx_strand_id
1 'polypeptide(L)'
;MSKDTPVVTLDGAPASPAEPELDEDEGDDDDDDDGQPEPTIRDEWDDMQAFVARCEAEAIDLAGIDLDDPETFWSRYYAIEPASSGDGSREDRAKRAGFSDLHHWEWVSQYCQIKWSEFVEDCDPPEIRAKPGFRAAGDRVRGARSRD
;
A
#
# COMPACT_ATOMS: atom_id res chain seq x y z
N MET A 1 -28.25 -8.54 -55.20
CA MET A 1 -26.96 -9.23 -55.38
C MET A 1 -27.07 -10.54 -54.63
N SER A 2 -26.89 -11.64 -55.35
CA SER A 2 -27.16 -13.01 -54.95
C SER A 2 -25.90 -13.70 -54.42
N LYS A 3 -26.07 -14.60 -53.43
CA LYS A 3 -25.31 -15.85 -53.18
C LYS A 3 -23.81 -15.65 -52.85
N ASP A 4 -23.08 -16.51 -52.15
CA ASP A 4 -23.12 -17.95 -51.91
C ASP A 4 -22.06 -18.26 -50.84
N THR A 5 -22.34 -19.17 -49.90
CA THR A 5 -21.30 -19.85 -49.09
C THR A 5 -20.55 -20.88 -49.92
N PRO A 6 -19.26 -21.11 -49.66
CA PRO A 6 -18.68 -22.44 -49.83
C PRO A 6 -18.25 -23.09 -48.50
N VAL A 7 -18.65 -24.36 -48.40
CA VAL A 7 -18.12 -25.42 -47.53
C VAL A 7 -16.92 -26.10 -48.21
N VAL A 8 -16.00 -26.72 -47.44
CA VAL A 8 -15.57 -28.13 -47.58
C VAL A 8 -14.31 -28.46 -46.73
N THR A 9 -14.49 -29.57 -46.01
CA THR A 9 -13.64 -30.49 -45.22
C THR A 9 -12.38 -31.07 -45.89
N LEU A 10 -11.37 -31.47 -45.09
CA LEU A 10 -10.58 -32.73 -45.21
C LEU A 10 -9.75 -32.94 -43.92
N ASP A 11 -10.15 -33.80 -42.98
CA ASP A 11 -9.93 -35.26 -42.84
C ASP A 11 -8.56 -35.67 -42.29
N GLY A 12 -8.56 -36.61 -41.32
CA GLY A 12 -7.49 -37.59 -41.18
C GLY A 12 -6.75 -37.68 -39.84
N ALA A 13 -7.27 -38.48 -38.90
CA ALA A 13 -6.46 -39.13 -37.86
C ALA A 13 -5.69 -40.33 -38.46
N PRO A 14 -4.52 -40.71 -37.92
CA PRO A 14 -4.48 -41.97 -37.15
C PRO A 14 -3.48 -42.03 -35.95
N ALA A 15 -3.93 -42.73 -34.90
CA ALA A 15 -3.27 -43.67 -33.98
C ALA A 15 -1.78 -43.54 -33.53
N SER A 16 -1.60 -43.51 -32.19
CA SER A 16 -0.64 -44.25 -31.29
C SER A 16 0.86 -44.35 -31.62
N PRO A 17 1.78 -44.66 -30.66
CA PRO A 17 1.61 -45.02 -29.24
C PRO A 17 2.58 -44.29 -28.27
N ALA A 18 2.54 -44.69 -27.00
CA ALA A 18 3.63 -44.76 -26.02
C ALA A 18 3.43 -43.92 -24.77
N GLU A 19 2.98 -44.62 -23.73
CA GLU A 19 3.19 -44.29 -22.33
C GLU A 19 4.69 -44.31 -22.03
N PRO A 20 5.20 -43.29 -21.32
CA PRO A 20 6.21 -43.53 -20.30
C PRO A 20 5.53 -43.46 -18.93
N GLU A 21 5.60 -44.59 -18.23
CA GLU A 21 5.39 -44.68 -16.79
C GLU A 21 6.31 -43.67 -16.12
N LEU A 22 5.73 -42.59 -15.61
CA LEU A 22 6.45 -41.66 -14.76
C LEU A 22 6.49 -42.31 -13.38
N ASP A 23 7.67 -42.88 -13.11
CA ASP A 23 8.27 -43.10 -11.79
C ASP A 23 7.56 -42.30 -10.70
N GLU A 24 6.94 -43.00 -9.76
CA GLU A 24 6.55 -42.46 -8.46
C GLU A 24 7.87 -42.18 -7.70
N ASP A 25 8.51 -41.05 -8.03
CA ASP A 25 9.52 -40.44 -7.18
C ASP A 25 8.74 -39.94 -5.95
N GLU A 26 8.70 -40.78 -4.91
CA GLU A 26 8.44 -40.36 -3.53
C GLU A 26 9.59 -39.41 -3.14
N GLY A 27 9.54 -38.20 -3.70
CA GLY A 27 10.23 -37.05 -3.20
C GLY A 27 9.64 -36.77 -1.83
N ASP A 28 10.30 -37.33 -0.83
CA ASP A 28 10.24 -36.97 0.58
C ASP A 28 10.21 -35.43 0.65
N ASP A 29 9.01 -34.91 0.87
CA ASP A 29 8.69 -33.51 1.07
C ASP A 29 9.28 -33.14 2.44
N ASP A 30 10.61 -33.08 2.51
CA ASP A 30 11.32 -32.26 3.49
C ASP A 30 11.14 -30.81 3.00
N ASP A 31 9.87 -30.37 3.05
CA ASP A 31 9.49 -28.99 3.22
C ASP A 31 10.00 -28.63 4.63
N ASP A 32 11.33 -28.45 4.73
CA ASP A 32 11.94 -27.45 5.62
C ASP A 32 11.37 -26.10 5.14
N ASP A 33 10.06 -25.92 5.34
CA ASP A 33 9.45 -24.63 5.60
C ASP A 33 10.20 -24.16 6.84
N ASP A 34 11.32 -23.49 6.60
CA ASP A 34 11.95 -22.52 7.49
C ASP A 34 10.87 -21.47 7.77
N GLY A 35 9.87 -21.89 8.55
CA GLY A 35 8.63 -21.22 8.85
C GLY A 35 8.98 -20.06 9.74
N GLN A 36 9.52 -19.01 9.11
CA GLN A 36 9.77 -17.77 9.79
C GLN A 36 8.42 -17.37 10.37
N PRO A 37 8.32 -17.21 11.69
CA PRO A 37 7.07 -16.80 12.29
C PRO A 37 6.62 -15.51 11.61
N GLU A 38 5.35 -15.44 11.23
CA GLU A 38 4.79 -14.21 10.65
C GLU A 38 5.13 -13.03 11.58
N PRO A 39 5.53 -11.87 11.01
CA PRO A 39 5.94 -10.74 11.81
C PRO A 39 4.82 -10.35 12.76
N THR A 40 5.15 -10.19 14.03
CA THR A 40 4.18 -9.77 15.03
C THR A 40 3.86 -8.29 14.86
N ILE A 41 2.75 -7.83 15.44
CA ILE A 41 2.45 -6.38 15.52
C ILE A 41 3.58 -5.63 16.25
N ARG A 42 4.31 -6.31 17.14
CA ARG A 42 5.47 -5.72 17.80
C ARG A 42 6.63 -5.49 16.83
N ASP A 43 6.93 -6.47 15.96
CA ASP A 43 7.96 -6.33 14.93
C ASP A 43 7.61 -5.18 13.97
N GLU A 44 6.34 -5.10 13.54
CA GLU A 44 5.85 -3.99 12.72
C GLU A 44 6.04 -2.62 13.41
N TRP A 45 5.75 -2.54 14.72
CA TRP A 45 5.96 -1.32 15.47
C TRP A 45 7.44 -0.94 15.56
N ASP A 46 8.33 -1.90 15.81
CA ASP A 46 9.77 -1.67 15.88
C ASP A 46 10.34 -1.23 14.51
N ASP A 47 9.86 -1.79 13.39
CA ASP A 47 10.18 -1.32 12.03
C ASP A 47 9.71 0.12 11.77
N MET A 48 8.49 0.47 12.20
CA MET A 48 7.99 1.84 12.12
C MET A 48 8.85 2.83 12.93
N GLN A 49 9.30 2.43 14.12
CA GLN A 49 10.19 3.27 14.93
C GLN A 49 11.58 3.40 14.29
N ALA A 50 12.11 2.33 13.70
CA ALA A 50 13.38 2.37 12.97
C ALA A 50 13.30 3.32 11.77
N PHE A 51 12.19 3.32 11.04
CA PHE A 51 11.91 4.27 9.98
C PHE A 51 11.91 5.72 10.49
N VAL A 52 11.20 6.01 11.58
CA VAL A 52 11.18 7.34 12.20
C VAL A 52 12.59 7.79 12.60
N ALA A 53 13.33 6.92 13.28
CA ALA A 53 14.70 7.21 13.71
C ALA A 53 15.61 7.54 12.52
N ARG A 54 15.46 6.81 11.40
CA ARG A 54 16.16 7.09 10.16
C ARG A 54 15.78 8.45 9.58
N CYS A 55 14.49 8.77 9.47
CA CYS A 55 14.04 10.07 8.97
C CYS A 55 14.55 11.24 9.83
N GLU A 56 14.57 11.08 11.15
CA GLU A 56 15.11 12.09 12.08
C GLU A 56 16.62 12.22 11.94
N ALA A 57 17.36 11.12 11.76
CA ALA A 57 18.80 11.13 11.52
C ALA A 57 19.18 11.79 10.18
N GLU A 58 18.37 11.59 9.14
CA GLU A 58 18.53 12.21 7.82
C GLU A 58 17.98 13.65 7.76
N ALA A 59 17.38 14.15 8.84
CA ALA A 59 16.73 15.46 8.92
C ALA A 59 15.74 15.69 7.76
N ILE A 60 14.77 14.77 7.63
CA ILE A 60 13.74 14.82 6.58
C ILE A 60 13.11 16.22 6.46
N ASP A 61 12.99 16.71 5.22
CA ASP A 61 12.26 17.95 4.95
C ASP A 61 10.76 17.70 5.06
N LEU A 62 10.08 18.37 6.00
CA LEU A 62 8.64 18.21 6.18
C LEU A 62 7.81 19.09 5.23
N ALA A 63 8.47 19.84 4.33
CA ALA A 63 7.83 20.81 3.43
C ALA A 63 6.95 21.82 4.19
N GLY A 64 7.29 22.14 5.44
CA GLY A 64 6.51 23.02 6.32
C GLY A 64 5.27 22.36 6.94
N ILE A 65 5.19 21.03 7.01
CA ILE A 65 4.28 20.35 7.94
C ILE A 65 4.79 20.55 9.37
N ASP A 66 3.89 20.96 10.25
CA ASP A 66 4.10 21.01 11.69
C ASP A 66 3.61 19.70 12.31
N LEU A 67 4.48 19.00 13.05
CA LEU A 67 4.13 17.74 13.71
C LEU A 67 3.20 17.95 14.90
N ASP A 68 3.14 19.16 15.46
CA ASP A 68 2.24 19.51 16.56
C ASP A 68 0.84 19.91 16.06
N ASP A 69 0.66 20.12 14.74
CA ASP A 69 -0.61 20.47 14.12
C ASP A 69 -1.12 19.39 13.14
N PRO A 70 -1.91 18.42 13.64
CA PRO A 70 -2.43 17.35 12.80
C PRO A 70 -3.45 17.84 11.75
N GLU A 71 -4.07 19.01 11.94
CA GLU A 71 -5.05 19.55 10.97
C GLU A 71 -4.37 20.04 9.70
N THR A 72 -3.18 20.65 9.83
CA THR A 72 -2.36 21.04 8.67
C THR A 72 -1.93 19.81 7.87
N PHE A 73 -1.53 18.72 8.53
CA PHE A 73 -1.24 17.45 7.84
C PHE A 73 -2.45 16.97 7.03
N TRP A 74 -3.61 16.80 7.67
CA TRP A 74 -4.79 16.26 7.00
C TRP A 74 -5.31 17.15 5.87
N SER A 75 -5.17 18.47 6.01
CA SER A 75 -5.53 19.42 4.96
C SER A 75 -4.71 19.19 3.69
N ARG A 76 -3.41 18.94 3.84
CA ARG A 76 -2.51 18.58 2.72
C ARG A 76 -2.77 17.18 2.20
N TYR A 77 -2.96 16.20 3.09
CA TYR A 77 -3.28 14.83 2.72
C TYR A 77 -4.50 14.77 1.81
N TYR A 78 -5.60 15.42 2.19
CA TYR A 78 -6.82 15.48 1.36
C TYR A 78 -6.71 16.41 0.15
N ALA A 79 -5.67 17.24 0.02
CA ALA A 79 -5.39 17.95 -1.22
C ALA A 79 -4.66 17.06 -2.25
N ILE A 80 -3.84 16.12 -1.78
CA ILE A 80 -2.96 15.30 -2.62
C ILE A 80 -3.58 13.93 -2.96
N GLU A 81 -4.21 13.26 -1.99
CA GLU A 81 -4.70 11.89 -2.12
C GLU A 81 -6.08 11.67 -2.80
N PRO A 82 -6.99 12.64 -3.00
CA PRO A 82 -8.34 12.28 -3.45
C PRO A 82 -8.33 11.67 -4.86
N ALA A 83 -9.02 10.55 -5.00
CA ALA A 83 -9.09 9.71 -6.20
C ALA A 83 -10.07 10.22 -7.29
N SER A 84 -10.73 11.38 -7.12
CA SER A 84 -11.85 11.77 -8.00
C SER A 84 -11.95 13.25 -8.40
N SER A 85 -11.04 14.12 -7.98
CA SER A 85 -11.04 15.51 -8.42
C SER A 85 -10.11 15.65 -9.63
N GLY A 86 -10.65 16.10 -10.77
CA GLY A 86 -9.97 16.21 -12.07
C GLY A 86 -8.80 17.21 -12.15
N ASP A 87 -8.15 17.50 -11.03
CA ASP A 87 -7.05 18.43 -10.85
C ASP A 87 -5.69 17.74 -10.93
N GLY A 88 -5.34 17.26 -12.12
CA GLY A 88 -3.98 16.79 -12.45
C GLY A 88 -3.54 15.50 -11.76
N SER A 89 -2.28 15.12 -11.98
CA SER A 89 -1.74 13.89 -11.41
C SER A 89 -1.48 14.03 -9.89
N ARG A 90 -1.32 12.89 -9.20
CA ARG A 90 -0.90 12.88 -7.78
C ARG A 90 0.45 13.58 -7.58
N GLU A 91 1.37 13.43 -8.52
CA GLU A 91 2.66 14.11 -8.51
C GLU A 91 2.53 15.64 -8.64
N ASP A 92 1.69 16.13 -9.56
CA ASP A 92 1.44 17.57 -9.72
C ASP A 92 0.84 18.19 -8.45
N ARG A 93 -0.01 17.43 -7.75
CA ARG A 93 -0.60 17.86 -6.48
C ARG A 93 0.45 17.89 -5.35
N ALA A 94 1.32 16.90 -5.26
CA ALA A 94 2.44 16.90 -4.31
C ALA A 94 3.37 18.11 -4.55
N LYS A 95 3.75 18.36 -5.80
CA LYS A 95 4.58 19.53 -6.17
C LYS A 95 3.92 20.87 -5.82
N ARG A 96 2.63 21.03 -6.13
CA ARG A 96 1.86 22.24 -5.75
C ARG A 96 1.73 22.42 -4.23
N ALA A 97 1.73 21.33 -3.47
CA ALA A 97 1.70 21.36 -2.01
C ALA A 97 3.08 21.60 -1.37
N GLY A 98 4.13 21.78 -2.16
CA GLY A 98 5.48 22.13 -1.69
C GLY A 98 6.44 20.95 -1.55
N PHE A 99 6.04 19.74 -1.98
CA PHE A 99 6.93 18.58 -1.97
C PHE A 99 7.78 18.52 -3.25
N SER A 100 9.03 18.08 -3.14
CA SER A 100 9.94 17.87 -4.29
C SER A 100 9.33 16.98 -5.38
N ASP A 101 8.71 15.89 -4.97
CA ASP A 101 8.13 14.86 -5.84
C ASP A 101 7.15 13.98 -5.05
N LEU A 102 6.57 12.98 -5.72
CA LEU A 102 5.62 12.06 -5.10
C LEU A 102 6.26 11.20 -4.01
N HIS A 103 7.50 10.75 -4.20
CA HIS A 103 8.20 9.93 -3.22
C HIS A 103 8.47 10.73 -1.94
N HIS A 104 8.86 12.00 -2.07
CA HIS A 104 8.99 12.90 -0.93
C HIS A 104 7.68 13.04 -0.14
N TRP A 105 6.54 13.18 -0.84
CA TRP A 105 5.22 13.18 -0.19
C TRP A 105 4.94 11.86 0.55
N GLU A 106 5.15 10.72 -0.11
CA GLU A 106 4.90 9.40 0.48
C GLU A 106 5.72 9.21 1.76
N TRP A 107 7.00 9.55 1.72
CA TRP A 107 7.91 9.48 2.87
C TRP A 107 7.47 10.37 4.03
N VAL A 108 7.19 11.65 3.76
CA VAL A 108 6.70 12.58 4.79
C VAL A 108 5.35 12.14 5.34
N SER A 109 4.47 11.63 4.48
CA SER A 109 3.15 11.15 4.89
C SER A 109 3.23 9.94 5.81
N GLN A 110 4.12 8.99 5.50
CA GLN A 110 4.36 7.81 6.32
C GLN A 110 4.97 8.22 7.66
N TYR A 111 5.98 9.11 7.64
CA TYR A 111 6.61 9.66 8.84
C TYR A 111 5.58 10.31 9.77
N CYS A 112 4.75 11.22 9.24
CA CYS A 112 3.72 11.90 10.04
C CYS A 112 2.71 10.91 10.63
N GLN A 113 2.25 9.93 9.83
CA GLN A 113 1.32 8.91 10.32
C GLN A 113 1.92 8.10 11.47
N ILE A 114 3.17 7.65 11.35
CA ILE A 114 3.84 6.90 12.42
C ILE A 114 4.06 7.75 13.68
N LYS A 115 4.48 9.02 13.55
CA LYS A 115 4.62 9.93 14.73
C LYS A 115 3.30 10.11 15.48
N TRP A 116 2.19 10.04 14.76
CA TRP A 116 0.84 10.10 15.32
C TRP A 116 0.22 8.74 15.62
N SER A 117 0.95 7.64 15.50
CA SER A 117 0.53 6.31 15.92
C SER A 117 0.98 5.99 17.34
N GLU A 118 0.31 5.02 17.95
CA GLU A 118 0.65 4.40 19.23
C GLU A 118 0.50 2.88 19.11
N PHE A 119 1.39 2.15 19.79
CA PHE A 119 1.26 0.72 20.01
C PHE A 119 0.52 0.47 21.33
N VAL A 120 -0.50 -0.36 21.29
CA VAL A 120 -1.37 -0.68 22.42
C VAL A 120 -1.19 -2.15 22.77
N GLU A 121 -0.48 -2.41 23.86
CA GLU A 121 -0.21 -3.77 24.36
C GLU A 121 -1.34 -4.31 25.24
N ASP A 122 -2.15 -3.42 25.84
CA ASP A 122 -3.21 -3.76 26.79
C ASP A 122 -4.50 -4.29 26.12
N CYS A 123 -4.48 -4.52 24.80
CA CYS A 123 -5.56 -5.17 24.06
C CYS A 123 -5.11 -6.53 23.52
N ASP A 124 -6.06 -7.44 23.36
CA ASP A 124 -5.82 -8.76 22.77
C ASP A 124 -6.67 -8.91 21.48
N PRO A 125 -6.04 -8.95 20.30
CA PRO A 125 -4.59 -8.85 20.06
C PRO A 125 -4.05 -7.42 20.25
N PRO A 126 -2.72 -7.24 20.47
CA PRO A 126 -2.06 -5.94 20.43
C PRO A 126 -2.32 -5.22 19.10
N GLU A 127 -2.39 -3.89 19.13
CA GLU A 127 -2.76 -3.08 17.96
C GLU A 127 -1.85 -1.86 17.80
N ILE A 128 -1.52 -1.49 16.56
CA ILE A 128 -1.00 -0.17 16.21
C ILE A 128 -2.16 0.68 15.70
N ARG A 129 -2.40 1.83 16.33
CA ARG A 129 -3.49 2.72 15.95
C ARG A 129 -3.07 4.18 15.93
N ALA A 130 -3.79 4.99 15.18
CA ALA A 130 -3.66 6.43 15.25
C ALA A 130 -4.12 6.96 16.61
N LYS A 131 -3.35 7.89 17.18
CA LYS A 131 -3.73 8.63 18.38
C LYS A 131 -5.08 9.33 18.17
N PRO A 132 -5.96 9.38 19.18
CA PRO A 132 -7.30 9.95 19.04
C PRO A 132 -7.34 11.38 18.48
N GLY A 133 -6.38 12.23 18.88
CA GLY A 133 -6.28 13.61 18.40
C GLY A 133 -6.00 13.71 16.90
N PHE A 134 -5.18 12.80 16.36
CA PHE A 134 -4.87 12.76 14.93
C PHE A 134 -6.08 12.33 14.10
N ARG A 135 -6.78 11.28 14.53
CA ARG A 135 -7.99 10.80 13.87
C ARG A 135 -9.09 11.86 13.87
N ALA A 136 -9.34 12.48 15.04
CA ALA A 136 -10.34 13.54 15.18
C ALA A 136 -10.03 14.76 14.28
N ALA A 137 -8.75 15.15 14.17
CA ALA A 137 -8.33 16.21 13.26
C ALA A 137 -8.67 15.87 11.79
N GLY A 138 -8.40 14.64 11.35
CA GLY A 138 -8.74 14.18 10.00
C GLY A 138 -10.24 14.24 9.73
N ASP A 139 -11.05 13.79 10.68
CA ASP A 139 -12.52 13.86 10.59
C ASP A 139 -13.03 15.30 10.48
N ARG A 140 -12.45 16.24 11.25
CA ARG A 140 -12.82 17.67 11.19
C ARG A 140 -12.48 18.29 9.84
N VAL A 141 -11.26 18.08 9.34
CA VAL A 141 -10.83 18.62 8.04
C VAL A 141 -11.68 18.05 6.92
N ARG A 142 -11.91 16.73 6.93
CA ARG A 142 -12.77 16.06 5.93
C ARG A 142 -14.19 16.61 5.97
N GLY A 143 -14.78 16.74 7.16
CA GLY A 143 -16.13 17.27 7.34
C GLY A 143 -16.27 18.74 6.92
N ALA A 144 -15.23 19.56 7.12
CA ALA A 144 -15.22 20.95 6.65
C ALA A 144 -15.23 21.02 5.12
N ARG A 145 -14.49 20.14 4.44
CA ARG A 145 -14.41 20.08 2.96
C ARG A 145 -15.69 19.57 2.29
N SER A 146 -16.52 18.79 2.98
CA SER A 146 -17.79 18.30 2.43
C SER A 146 -18.95 19.30 2.55
N ARG A 147 -18.74 20.44 3.20
CA ARG A 147 -19.76 21.48 3.41
C ARG A 147 -19.60 22.69 2.48
N ASP A 148 -18.48 22.76 1.76
CA ASP A 148 -18.18 23.77 0.74
C ASP A 148 -18.62 23.23 -0.63
#